data_AF-A0A223GUL0-F1
#
_entry.id   AF-A0A223GUL0-F1
#
_cell.length_a   1.000
_cell.length_b   1.000
_cell.length_c   1.000
_cell.angle_alpha   90.00
_cell.angle_beta   90.00
_cell.angle_gamma   90.00
#
_symmetry.space_group_name_H-M   'P 1'
#
loop_
_entity.id
_entity.type
_entity.pdbx_description
1 polymer ?
#
loop_
_entity_poly.entity_id
_entity_poly.type
_entity_poly.pdbx_seq_one_letter_code
_entity_poly.pdbx_strand_id
1 'polypeptide(L)' 'MQHTFNVFGRVMTIVRTGDGWTCYWLGPEGKRRPAEISIPPDVTHAELGQYLYDIYHEDATPRNGDVLEIVAK' A
#
# COMPACT_ATOMS: atom_id res chain seq x y z
N MET A 1 6.36 -9.83 -7.84
CA MET A 1 5.96 -10.11 -6.44
C MET A 1 4.87 -9.14 -6.05
N GLN A 2 3.92 -9.53 -5.21
CA GLN A 2 2.78 -8.69 -4.79
C GLN A 2 2.70 -8.65 -3.27
N HIS A 3 2.51 -7.46 -2.72
CA HIS A 3 2.30 -7.19 -1.30
C HIS A 3 0.98 -6.46 -1.12
N THR A 4 0.28 -6.69 -0.01
CA THR A 4 -1.00 -6.04 0.28
C THR A 4 -0.91 -5.40 1.65
N PHE A 5 -1.35 -4.15 1.74
CA PHE A 5 -1.32 -3.36 2.96
C PHE A 5 -2.72 -2.86 3.29
N ASN A 6 -3.04 -2.83 4.58
CA ASN A 6 -4.05 -1.93 5.12
C ASN A 6 -3.34 -0.59 5.37
N VAL A 7 -3.75 0.45 4.66
CA VAL A 7 -3.24 1.83 4.78
C VAL A 7 -4.35 2.67 5.41
N PHE A 8 -4.26 2.91 6.73
CA PHE A 8 -5.23 3.71 7.49
C PHE A 8 -6.70 3.30 7.24
N GLY A 9 -6.98 2.00 7.10
CA GLY A 9 -8.32 1.44 6.91
C GLY A 9 -8.71 1.19 5.45
N ARG A 10 -7.83 1.49 4.49
CA ARG A 10 -8.03 1.24 3.06
C ARG A 10 -7.04 0.19 2.58
N VAL A 11 -7.50 -0.77 1.78
CA VAL A 11 -6.62 -1.85 1.32
C VAL A 11 -5.93 -1.45 0.01
N MET A 12 -4.61 -1.50 -0.01
CA MET A 12 -3.76 -1.28 -1.18
C MET A 12 -3.00 -2.56 -1.53
N THR A 13 -2.89 -2.85 -2.81
CA THR A 13 -2.01 -3.88 -3.35
C THR A 13 -0.89 -3.23 -4.16
N ILE A 14 0.34 -3.60 -3.83
CA ILE A 14 1.57 -3.11 -4.47
C ILE A 14 2.23 -4.27 -5.19
N VAL A 15 2.48 -4.09 -6.48
CA VAL A 15 3.05 -5.13 -7.36
C VAL A 15 4.40 -4.64 -7.86
N ARG A 16 5.43 -5.48 -7.69
CA ARG A 16 6.72 -5.26 -8.37
C ARG A 16 6.54 -5.47 -9.86
N THR A 17 6.80 -4.44 -10.65
CA THR A 17 6.65 -4.42 -12.11
C THR A 17 7.93 -3.89 -12.74
N GLY A 18 8.73 -4.79 -13.33
CA GLY A 18 10.09 -4.44 -13.75
C GLY A 18 10.92 -3.98 -12.56
N ASP A 19 11.60 -2.84 -12.72
CA ASP A 19 12.43 -2.26 -11.68
C ASP A 19 11.62 -1.45 -10.64
N GLY A 20 10.37 -1.12 -10.93
CA GLY A 20 9.53 -0.26 -10.08
C GLY A 20 8.33 -0.94 -9.45
N TRP A 21 7.44 -0.12 -8.91
CA TRP A 21 6.23 -0.52 -8.21
C TRP A 21 4.97 0.02 -8.90
N THR A 22 3.95 -0.82 -9.03
CA THR A 22 2.61 -0.40 -9.43
C THR A 22 1.64 -0.61 -8.29
N CYS A 23 0.87 0.42 -7.94
CA CYS A 23 -0.02 0.44 -6.78
C CYS A 23 -1.49 0.46 -7.20
N TYR A 24 -2.32 -0.30 -6.48
CA TYR A 24 -3.75 -0.36 -6.70
C TYR A 24 -4.52 -0.30 -5.39
N TRP A 25 -5.52 0.57 -5.29
CA TRP A 25 -6.55 0.48 -4.26
C TRP A 25 -7.49 -0.70 -4.54
N LEU A 26 -7.74 -1.53 -3.53
CA LEU A 26 -8.76 -2.57 -3.58
C LEU A 26 -10.09 -1.99 -3.10
N GLY A 27 -11.04 -1.92 -4.03
CA GLY A 27 -12.42 -1.57 -3.74
C GLY A 27 -13.25 -2.77 -3.26
N PRO A 28 -14.54 -2.54 -2.97
CA PRO A 28 -15.50 -3.61 -2.68
C PRO A 28 -15.47 -4.67 -3.79
N GLU A 29 -15.65 -5.94 -3.42
CA GLU A 29 -15.64 -7.08 -4.34
C GLU A 29 -14.31 -7.30 -5.10
N GLY A 30 -13.20 -6.74 -4.60
CA GLY A 30 -11.86 -6.99 -5.15
C GLY A 30 -11.51 -6.17 -6.41
N LYS A 31 -12.33 -5.18 -6.78
CA LYS A 31 -12.03 -4.29 -7.92
C LYS A 31 -10.76 -3.48 -7.67
N ARG A 32 -9.80 -3.56 -8.59
CA ARG A 32 -8.55 -2.78 -8.54
C ARG A 32 -8.75 -1.42 -9.19
N ARG A 33 -8.36 -0.34 -8.50
CA ARG A 33 -8.23 1.01 -9.06
C ARG A 33 -6.78 1.45 -8.94
N PRO A 34 -6.14 2.02 -9.99
CA PRO A 34 -4.80 2.58 -9.85
C PRO A 34 -4.73 3.56 -8.69
N ALA A 35 -3.69 3.45 -7.86
CA ALA A 35 -3.40 4.44 -6.85
C ALA A 35 -2.48 5.51 -7.45
N GLU A 36 -2.82 6.78 -7.24
CA GLU A 36 -2.04 7.93 -7.71
C GLU A 36 -0.84 8.19 -6.78
N ILE A 37 0.03 7.19 -6.67
CA ILE A 37 1.26 7.24 -5.89
C ILE A 37 2.41 6.70 -6.74
N SER A 38 3.54 7.39 -6.71
CA SER A 38 4.80 6.91 -7.28
C SER A 38 5.68 6.44 -6.13
N ILE A 39 6.05 5.16 -6.12
CA ILE A 39 7.01 4.62 -5.17
C ILE A 39 8.35 4.49 -5.92
N PRO A 40 9.44 5.10 -5.42
CA PRO A 40 10.75 4.95 -6.03
C PRO A 40 11.18 3.48 -6.15
N PRO A 41 11.88 3.08 -7.24
CA PRO A 41 12.22 1.68 -7.51
C PRO A 41 13.21 1.06 -6.51
N ASP A 42 13.97 1.90 -5.81
CA ASP A 42 14.93 1.57 -4.77
C ASP A 42 14.30 1.33 -3.40
N VAL A 43 13.04 1.75 -3.18
CA VAL A 43 12.28 1.36 -1.99
C VAL A 43 12.13 -0.15 -1.96
N THR A 44 12.70 -0.76 -0.93
CA THR A 44 12.63 -2.20 -0.69
C THR A 44 11.27 -2.59 -0.14
N HIS A 45 10.95 -3.89 -0.20
CA HIS A 45 9.73 -4.42 0.40
C HIS A 45 9.57 -4.03 1.89
N ALA A 46 10.66 -4.08 2.67
CA ALA A 46 10.64 -3.75 4.09
C ALA A 46 10.34 -2.26 4.36
N GLU A 47 10.65 -1.39 3.39
CA GLU A 47 10.44 0.05 3.49
C GLU A 47 9.05 0.47 3.00
N LEU A 48 8.32 -0.39 2.27
CA LEU A 48 6.99 -0.07 1.74
C LEU A 48 6.01 0.36 2.83
N GLY A 49 6.01 -0.30 3.99
CA GLY A 49 5.13 0.06 5.11
C GLY A 49 5.36 1.49 5.59
N GLN A 50 6.63 1.85 5.84
CA GLN A 50 7.00 3.21 6.27
C GLN A 50 6.72 4.24 5.18
N TYR A 51 7.04 3.92 3.92
CA TYR A 51 6.77 4.82 2.80
C TYR A 51 5.29 5.17 2.68
N LEU A 52 4.41 4.17 2.79
CA LEU A 52 2.97 4.39 2.78
C LEU A 52 2.49 5.18 4.00
N TYR A 53 3.07 4.93 5.17
CA TYR A 53 2.78 5.69 6.39
C TYR A 53 3.08 7.17 6.17
N ASP A 54 4.29 7.51 5.71
CA ASP A 54 4.72 8.89 5.52
C ASP A 54 3.85 9.64 4.51
N ILE A 55 3.46 8.98 3.41
CA ILE A 55 2.62 9.59 2.36
C ILE A 55 1.16 9.77 2.80
N TYR A 56 0.61 8.85 3.59
CA TYR A 56 -0.83 8.82 3.92
C TYR A 56 -1.17 9.13 5.38
N HIS A 57 -0.24 9.55 6.23
CA HIS A 57 -0.50 9.77 7.66
C HIS A 57 -1.62 10.79 7.95
N GLU A 58 -1.94 11.68 7.02
CA GLU A 58 -3.07 12.61 7.15
C GLU A 58 -4.44 11.90 7.10
N ASP A 59 -4.52 10.71 6.49
CA ASP A 59 -5.73 9.88 6.46
C ASP A 59 -5.93 9.09 7.78
N ALA A 60 -4.99 9.18 8.72
CA ALA A 60 -5.05 8.46 9.98
C ALA A 60 -6.26 8.89 10.82
N THR A 61 -6.96 7.90 11.38
CA THR A 61 -8.10 8.14 12.28
C THR A 61 -7.87 7.43 13.61
N PRO A 62 -8.59 7.79 14.69
CA PRO A 62 -8.48 7.07 15.97
C PRO A 62 -8.73 5.56 15.88
N ARG A 63 -9.45 5.09 14.85
CA ARG A 63 -9.76 3.67 14.63
C ARG A 63 -8.82 2.99 13.62
N ASN A 64 -8.17 3.75 12.75
CA ASN A 64 -7.23 3.26 11.76
C ASN A 64 -6.02 4.21 11.74
N GLY A 65 -5.09 4.00 12.68
CA GLY A 65 -3.96 4.90 12.90
C GLY A 65 -2.62 4.36 12.41
N ASP A 66 -2.63 3.29 11.60
CA ASP A 66 -1.41 2.59 11.22
C ASP A 66 -1.49 2.01 9.80
N VAL A 67 -0.32 1.58 9.29
CA VAL A 67 -0.14 0.84 8.05
C VAL A 67 0.35 -0.57 8.37
N LEU A 68 -0.41 -1.58 7.97
CA LEU A 68 -0.13 -2.98 8.29
C LEU A 68 -0.07 -3.84 7.02
N GLU A 69 0.98 -4.65 6.86
CA GLU A 69 1.00 -5.66 5.80
C GLU A 69 0.00 -6.78 6.10
N ILE A 70 -0.80 -7.14 5.09
CA ILE A 70 -1.75 -8.25 5.12
C ILE A 70 -1.02 -9.48 4.57
N VAL A 71 -0.45 -10.27 5.45
CA VAL A 71 0.19 -11.54 5.10
C VAL A 71 -0.88 -12.62 5.00
N ALA A 72 -1.02 -13.26 3.83
CA ALA A 72 -1.85 -14.46 3.69
C ALA A 72 -1.24 -15.58 4.55
N LYS A 73 -2.07 -16.22 5.39
CA LYS A 73 -1.66 -17.41 6.15
C LYS A 73 -1.47 -18.62 5.26
#